data_AF-A0A291RYG5-F1
#
_entry.id   AF-A0A291RYG5-F1
#
_cell.length_a   1.000
_cell.length_b   1.000
_cell.length_c   1.000
_cell.angle_alpha   90.00
_cell.angle_beta   90.00
_cell.angle_gamma   90.00
#
_symmetry.space_group_name_H-M   'P 1'
#
loop_
_entity.id
_entity.type
_entity.pdbx_description
1 polymer ?
#
loop_
_entity_poly.entity_id
_entity_poly.type
_entity_poly.pdbx_seq_one_letter_code
_entity_poly.pdbx_strand_id
1 'polypeptide(L)'
;MPEVGIEIPAHASALGKAMLAFVPGQKHAGNREGSAGNGERSAGNGGRSAGNRGGSEAGNSGDSKAGNSGDSETGNSERSGESLRSMTGETITSREALAEHLTAVSESGLATERDEAVLGESCVAGAIFDRTGAVVGAVGVVLPTADWPAPDATVDAVRTAARTISRELGSPRWPVPPQL
;
A
#
# COMPACT_ATOMS: atom_id res chain seq x y z
N MET A 1 29.56 -11.98 -10.43
CA MET A 1 29.49 -11.70 -8.98
C MET A 1 28.04 -11.38 -8.67
N PRO A 2 27.32 -12.11 -7.81
CA PRO A 2 26.00 -11.64 -7.40
C PRO A 2 26.20 -10.40 -6.52
N GLU A 3 25.54 -9.29 -6.86
CA GLU A 3 25.52 -8.12 -5.98
C GLU A 3 24.78 -8.52 -4.70
N VAL A 4 25.49 -8.47 -3.58
CA VAL A 4 24.90 -8.64 -2.26
C VAL A 4 24.29 -7.29 -1.86
N GLY A 5 23.00 -7.30 -1.53
CA GLY A 5 22.47 -6.45 -0.47
C GLY A 5 21.73 -5.17 -0.87
N ILE A 6 20.74 -5.25 -1.77
CA ILE A 6 19.71 -4.21 -1.78
C ILE A 6 18.77 -4.46 -0.60
N GLU A 7 18.89 -3.65 0.45
CA GLU A 7 17.93 -3.64 1.55
C GLU A 7 16.63 -2.99 1.06
N ILE A 8 15.57 -3.79 0.99
CA ILE A 8 14.21 -3.35 0.65
C ILE A 8 13.59 -2.72 1.90
N PRO A 9 13.17 -1.44 1.85
CA PRO A 9 12.47 -0.81 2.96
C PRO A 9 11.18 -1.56 3.31
N ALA A 10 10.88 -1.68 4.61
CA ALA A 10 9.68 -2.41 5.06
C ALA A 10 8.39 -1.85 4.46
N HIS A 11 8.30 -0.53 4.25
CA HIS A 11 7.13 0.10 3.64
C HIS A 11 7.00 -0.14 2.12
N ALA A 12 8.02 -0.68 1.46
CA ALA A 12 8.01 -0.97 0.02
C ALA A 12 7.68 -2.44 -0.29
N SER A 13 7.60 -3.31 0.73
CA SER A 13 7.30 -4.75 0.55
C SER A 13 6.00 -5.15 1.24
N ALA A 14 5.26 -6.10 0.67
CA ALA A 14 4.05 -6.62 1.31
C ALA A 14 4.38 -7.29 2.66
N LEU A 15 5.48 -8.04 2.75
CA LEU A 15 5.94 -8.65 4.01
C LEU A 15 6.23 -7.59 5.08
N GLY A 16 6.94 -6.51 4.71
CA GLY A 16 7.25 -5.43 5.63
C GLY A 16 6.01 -4.67 6.07
N LYS A 17 5.07 -4.36 5.16
CA LYS A 17 3.77 -3.75 5.51
C LYS A 17 2.93 -4.64 6.42
N ALA A 18 2.91 -5.96 6.18
CA ALA A 18 2.24 -6.93 7.04
C ALA A 18 2.81 -6.90 8.47
N MET A 19 4.12 -6.70 8.63
CA MET A 19 4.73 -6.50 9.94
C MET A 19 4.37 -5.13 10.54
N LEU A 20 4.58 -4.04 9.79
CA LEU A 20 4.42 -2.66 10.25
C LEU A 20 3.01 -2.37 10.78
N ALA A 21 1.99 -2.96 10.17
CA ALA A 21 0.59 -2.74 10.55
C ALA A 21 0.26 -3.15 12.00
N PHE A 22 1.10 -3.98 12.63
CA PHE A 22 0.87 -4.49 13.99
C PHE A 22 2.03 -4.19 14.96
N VAL A 23 3.00 -3.34 14.58
CA VAL A 23 4.06 -2.90 15.50
C VAL A 23 3.47 -1.92 16.54
N PRO A 24 3.62 -2.19 17.85
CA PRO A 24 3.11 -1.29 18.89
C PRO A 24 3.69 0.12 18.78
N GLY A 25 2.84 1.14 18.98
CA GLY A 25 3.27 2.54 19.04
C GLY A 25 3.25 3.31 17.72
N GLN A 26 3.03 2.65 16.58
CA GLN A 26 2.66 3.35 15.34
C GLN A 26 1.17 3.67 15.36
N LYS A 27 0.83 4.90 15.74
CA LYS A 27 -0.51 5.44 15.50
C LYS A 27 -0.61 5.72 14.01
N HIS A 28 -1.20 4.81 13.24
CA HIS A 28 -1.65 5.13 11.89
C HIS A 28 -2.62 6.29 12.04
N ALA A 29 -2.33 7.43 11.42
CA ALA A 29 -3.12 8.64 11.54
C ALA A 29 -4.50 8.40 10.91
N GLY A 30 -5.39 7.74 11.64
CA GLY A 30 -6.77 7.53 11.28
C GLY A 30 -7.50 8.85 11.39
N ASN A 31 -8.03 9.30 10.26
CA ASN A 31 -8.87 10.47 10.11
C ASN A 31 -9.93 10.51 11.23
N ARG A 32 -9.81 11.48 12.14
CA ARG A 32 -10.95 11.91 12.96
C ARG A 32 -11.67 13.01 12.20
N GLU A 33 -12.66 12.64 11.40
CA GLU A 33 -13.77 13.54 11.13
C GLU A 33 -15.08 12.89 11.56
N GLY A 34 -15.78 13.65 12.41
CA GLY A 34 -16.90 13.19 13.20
C GLY A 34 -18.17 13.01 12.38
N SER A 35 -18.98 12.09 12.91
CA SER A 35 -20.40 11.96 12.69
C SER A 35 -21.14 13.31 12.73
N ALA A 36 -21.84 13.63 11.64
CA ALA A 36 -23.10 14.36 11.69
C ALA A 36 -24.01 13.74 10.63
N GLY A 37 -24.96 12.94 11.10
CA GLY A 37 -25.91 12.24 10.25
C GLY A 37 -27.02 13.13 9.68
N ASN A 38 -27.72 12.46 8.77
CA ASN A 38 -29.16 12.52 8.50
C ASN A 38 -29.63 13.42 7.33
N GLY A 39 -30.28 12.77 6.36
CA GLY A 39 -31.18 13.44 5.41
C GLY A 39 -31.32 12.82 4.03
N GLU A 40 -31.54 11.50 3.89
CA GLU A 40 -31.99 10.95 2.61
C GLU A 40 -33.43 11.40 2.32
N ARG A 41 -33.60 12.27 1.32
CA ARG A 41 -34.88 12.51 0.65
C ARG A 41 -34.82 11.91 -0.75
N SER A 42 -35.76 11.01 -1.00
CA SER A 42 -36.12 10.46 -2.30
C SER A 42 -36.73 11.53 -3.22
N ALA A 43 -36.30 11.57 -4.49
CA ALA A 43 -37.12 11.79 -5.70
C ALA A 43 -36.22 12.08 -6.91
N GLY A 44 -36.51 11.49 -8.07
CA GLY A 44 -36.02 12.03 -9.35
C GLY A 44 -35.83 11.02 -10.49
N ASN A 45 -36.92 10.77 -11.21
CA ASN A 45 -37.00 10.02 -12.46
C ASN A 45 -36.40 10.79 -13.66
N GLY A 46 -35.81 10.06 -14.61
CA GLY A 46 -36.06 10.29 -16.04
C GLY A 46 -34.96 10.94 -16.90
N GLY A 47 -34.61 10.25 -18.00
CA GLY A 47 -34.70 10.86 -19.33
C GLY A 47 -33.42 11.29 -20.06
N ARG A 48 -32.91 10.37 -20.90
CA ARG A 48 -32.60 10.54 -22.35
C ARG A 48 -31.71 11.71 -22.86
N SER A 49 -30.67 11.27 -23.60
CA SER A 49 -30.37 11.61 -25.02
C SER A 49 -29.26 12.63 -25.36
N ALA A 50 -28.59 12.28 -26.47
CA ALA A 50 -27.70 13.05 -27.36
C ALA A 50 -26.31 13.38 -26.76
N GLY A 51 -25.18 13.01 -27.36
CA GLY A 51 -24.87 12.87 -28.78
C GLY A 51 -24.02 14.06 -29.19
N ASN A 52 -22.71 13.88 -29.38
CA ASN A 52 -21.98 14.71 -30.33
C ASN A 52 -20.74 13.98 -30.89
N ARG A 53 -20.65 14.00 -32.22
CA ARG A 53 -19.52 13.56 -33.04
C ARG A 53 -18.66 14.78 -33.39
N GLY A 54 -17.41 14.51 -33.74
CA GLY A 54 -16.48 15.43 -34.40
C GLY A 54 -15.28 15.70 -33.51
N GLY A 55 -14.03 15.54 -33.93
CA GLY A 55 -13.45 15.30 -35.24
C GLY A 55 -11.97 15.71 -35.19
N SER A 56 -11.15 15.04 -36.01
CA SER A 56 -9.83 15.43 -36.53
C SER A 56 -8.67 15.75 -35.58
N GLU A 57 -7.68 14.85 -35.62
CA GLU A 57 -6.29 15.07 -36.10
C GLU A 57 -5.61 16.42 -35.79
N ALA A 58 -4.47 16.36 -35.11
CA ALA A 58 -3.19 16.87 -35.59
C ALA A 58 -2.07 16.47 -34.62
N GLY A 59 -1.03 15.82 -35.14
CA GLY A 59 0.19 15.57 -34.38
C GLY A 59 1.00 16.85 -34.17
N ASN A 60 1.92 16.81 -33.22
CA ASN A 60 3.23 17.38 -33.50
C ASN A 60 4.32 16.65 -32.74
N SER A 61 5.40 16.43 -33.50
CA SER A 61 6.67 15.85 -33.14
C SER A 61 7.42 16.67 -32.09
N GLY A 62 8.42 16.01 -31.48
CA GLY A 62 9.15 16.50 -30.31
C GLY A 62 9.98 17.74 -30.53
N ASP A 63 10.49 18.27 -29.42
CA ASP A 63 11.75 18.98 -29.43
C ASP A 63 12.52 18.73 -28.13
N SER A 64 13.82 18.58 -28.28
CA SER A 64 14.76 18.21 -27.22
C SER A 64 15.46 19.44 -26.66
N LYS A 65 15.75 19.39 -25.36
CA LYS A 65 16.95 19.92 -24.69
C LYS A 65 17.05 21.43 -24.48
N ALA A 66 17.09 21.82 -23.19
CA ALA A 66 18.03 22.81 -22.68
C ALA A 66 18.19 22.64 -21.16
N GLY A 67 19.43 22.46 -20.71
CA GLY A 67 19.76 22.58 -19.30
C GLY A 67 19.89 24.04 -18.89
N ASN A 68 19.83 24.30 -17.58
CA ASN A 68 20.52 25.44 -17.01
C ASN A 68 21.12 25.06 -15.66
N SER A 69 22.33 25.56 -15.49
CA SER A 69 23.19 25.57 -14.31
C SER A 69 22.63 26.39 -13.16
N GLY A 70 22.95 25.93 -11.94
CA GLY A 70 23.39 26.72 -10.79
C GLY A 70 22.47 27.82 -10.27
N ASP A 71 22.02 27.67 -9.03
CA ASP A 71 22.25 28.69 -8.00
C ASP A 71 22.08 28.07 -6.60
N SER A 72 22.95 28.52 -5.71
CA SER A 72 22.99 28.20 -4.29
C SER A 72 21.83 28.86 -3.55
N GLU A 73 21.02 28.08 -2.84
CA GLU A 73 20.17 28.62 -1.77
C GLU A 73 20.50 27.99 -0.42
N THR A 74 20.82 28.90 0.49
CA THR A 74 21.06 28.67 1.90
C THR A 74 19.70 28.50 2.58
N GLY A 75 19.59 27.45 3.39
CA GLY A 75 18.63 27.38 4.48
C GLY A 75 17.34 26.62 4.15
N ASN A 76 17.09 25.54 4.89
CA ASN A 76 15.82 25.45 5.58
C ASN A 76 15.92 24.58 6.83
N SER A 77 15.55 25.15 7.97
CA SER A 77 15.20 24.40 9.16
C SER A 77 13.76 23.89 8.99
N GLU A 78 13.58 22.67 8.50
CA GLU A 78 12.26 22.03 8.44
C GLU A 78 12.31 20.63 9.06
N ARG A 79 12.10 20.58 10.38
CA ARG A 79 11.77 19.33 11.07
C ARG A 79 10.26 19.10 10.99
N SER A 80 9.79 18.53 9.88
CA SER A 80 8.45 17.92 9.76
C SER A 80 8.26 17.27 8.39
N GLY A 81 8.20 15.94 8.31
CA GLY A 81 7.63 15.23 7.15
C GLY A 81 8.58 14.74 6.05
N GLU A 82 9.75 14.16 6.38
CA GLU A 82 10.57 13.50 5.36
C GLU A 82 9.80 12.34 4.67
N SER A 83 9.83 12.35 3.34
CA SER A 83 9.31 11.28 2.48
C SER A 83 10.09 9.98 2.70
N LEU A 84 9.40 8.86 2.66
CA LEU A 84 10.01 7.55 2.81
C LEU A 84 10.85 7.22 1.57
N ARG A 85 11.92 6.44 1.76
CA ARG A 85 12.81 6.02 0.67
C ARG A 85 12.01 5.32 -0.43
N SER A 86 12.11 5.82 -1.66
CA SER A 86 11.58 5.16 -2.86
C SER A 86 12.54 4.07 -3.37
N MET A 87 11.97 2.99 -3.87
CA MET A 87 12.66 1.92 -4.61
C MET A 87 12.31 1.98 -6.10
N THR A 88 11.06 2.33 -6.41
CA THR A 88 10.50 2.52 -7.75
C THR A 88 9.59 3.76 -7.77
N GLY A 89 9.06 4.10 -8.95
CA GLY A 89 8.04 5.15 -9.08
C GLY A 89 6.70 4.81 -8.39
N GLU A 90 6.46 3.54 -8.08
CA GLU A 90 5.22 3.06 -7.47
C GLU A 90 5.31 2.95 -5.94
N THR A 91 6.52 3.00 -5.37
CA THR A 91 6.72 2.90 -3.92
C THR A 91 5.90 3.94 -3.16
N ILE A 92 5.13 3.51 -2.16
CA ILE A 92 4.46 4.45 -1.25
C ILE A 92 5.52 5.25 -0.48
N THR A 93 5.61 6.56 -0.74
CA THR A 93 6.60 7.45 -0.10
C THR A 93 6.00 8.42 0.91
N SER A 94 4.69 8.64 0.92
CA SER A 94 4.03 9.48 1.93
C SER A 94 3.66 8.68 3.17
N ARG A 95 3.77 9.30 4.34
CA ARG A 95 3.46 8.66 5.62
C ARG A 95 1.97 8.49 5.79
N GLU A 96 1.18 9.41 5.25
CA GLU A 96 -0.27 9.42 5.26
C GLU A 96 -0.82 8.26 4.44
N ALA A 97 -0.34 8.07 3.19
CA ALA A 97 -0.77 6.95 2.36
C ALA A 97 -0.30 5.61 2.94
N LEU A 98 0.90 5.56 3.52
CA LEU A 98 1.34 4.36 4.22
C LEU A 98 0.43 4.06 5.42
N ALA A 99 0.07 5.06 6.22
CA ALA A 99 -0.80 4.88 7.37
C ALA A 99 -2.21 4.39 6.98
N GLU A 100 -2.77 4.91 5.90
CA GLU A 100 -4.04 4.45 5.33
C GLU A 100 -3.93 2.98 4.90
N HIS A 101 -2.88 2.63 4.15
CA HIS A 101 -2.63 1.26 3.73
C HIS A 101 -2.49 0.33 4.95
N LEU A 102 -1.64 0.68 5.91
CA LEU A 102 -1.42 -0.14 7.11
C LEU A 102 -2.68 -0.29 7.98
N THR A 103 -3.60 0.67 7.95
CA THR A 103 -4.92 0.53 8.59
C THR A 103 -5.71 -0.60 7.93
N ALA A 104 -5.81 -0.63 6.60
CA ALA A 104 -6.47 -1.71 5.87
C ALA A 104 -5.78 -3.09 6.07
N VAL A 105 -4.45 -3.10 6.19
CA VAL A 105 -3.69 -4.32 6.54
C VAL A 105 -4.05 -4.79 7.95
N SER A 106 -4.16 -3.87 8.92
CA SER A 106 -4.48 -4.21 10.30
C SER A 106 -5.88 -4.84 10.46
N GLU A 107 -6.83 -4.44 9.62
CA GLU A 107 -8.20 -4.96 9.60
C GLU A 107 -8.29 -6.34 8.94
N SER A 108 -7.55 -6.56 7.85
CA SER A 108 -7.64 -7.79 7.05
C SER A 108 -6.61 -8.86 7.42
N GLY A 109 -5.48 -8.46 8.01
CA GLY A 109 -4.29 -9.29 8.20
C GLY A 109 -3.46 -9.52 6.93
N LEU A 110 -3.86 -8.92 5.81
CA LEU A 110 -3.23 -9.06 4.50
C LEU A 110 -2.66 -7.73 4.01
N ALA A 111 -1.42 -7.75 3.56
CA ALA A 111 -0.75 -6.64 2.91
C ALA A 111 -0.50 -6.97 1.44
N THR A 112 -0.48 -5.93 0.63
CA THR A 112 -0.13 -6.03 -0.78
C THR A 112 0.91 -4.97 -1.16
N GLU A 113 1.63 -5.25 -2.23
CA GLU A 113 2.40 -4.26 -2.95
C GLU A 113 2.41 -4.63 -4.43
N ARG A 114 2.52 -3.61 -5.29
CA ARG A 114 2.58 -3.75 -6.73
C ARG A 114 3.69 -2.87 -7.27
N ASP A 115 4.72 -3.49 -7.85
CA ASP A 115 5.87 -2.80 -8.42
C ASP A 115 6.59 -1.89 -7.42
N GLU A 116 6.37 -2.03 -6.10
CA GLU A 116 6.87 -1.04 -5.13
C GLU A 116 8.31 -1.32 -4.72
N ALA A 117 8.68 -2.58 -4.56
CA ALA A 117 10.05 -2.98 -4.24
C ALA A 117 10.87 -3.22 -5.51
N VAL A 118 10.27 -3.86 -6.52
CA VAL A 118 10.90 -4.28 -7.78
C VAL A 118 9.89 -4.14 -8.91
N LEU A 119 10.25 -3.44 -10.00
CA LEU A 119 9.38 -3.33 -11.17
C LEU A 119 9.16 -4.70 -11.83
N GLY A 120 7.91 -5.03 -12.13
CA GLY A 120 7.48 -6.30 -12.69
C GLY A 120 7.12 -7.36 -11.65
N GLU A 121 7.31 -7.07 -10.36
CA GLU A 121 6.94 -7.95 -9.24
C GLU A 121 5.84 -7.32 -8.39
N SER A 122 4.86 -8.15 -8.01
CA SER A 122 3.83 -7.80 -7.04
C SER A 122 3.75 -8.89 -5.98
N CYS A 123 3.24 -8.56 -4.80
CA CYS A 123 3.21 -9.50 -3.68
C CYS A 123 1.93 -9.35 -2.85
N VAL A 124 1.46 -10.50 -2.35
CA VAL A 124 0.45 -10.57 -1.28
C VAL A 124 1.08 -11.27 -0.08
N ALA A 125 0.96 -10.68 1.11
CA ALA A 125 1.50 -11.23 2.34
C ALA A 125 0.48 -11.23 3.48
N GLY A 126 0.52 -12.24 4.34
CA GLY A 126 -0.27 -12.34 5.56
C GLY A 126 0.61 -12.28 6.82
N ALA A 127 0.18 -11.51 7.82
CA ALA A 127 0.87 -11.40 9.10
C ALA A 127 0.75 -12.68 9.93
N ILE A 128 1.80 -13.04 10.67
CA ILE A 128 1.86 -14.22 11.54
C ILE A 128 1.95 -13.74 12.98
N PHE A 129 1.09 -14.29 13.85
CA PHE A 129 1.00 -13.92 15.26
C PHE A 129 1.33 -15.10 16.17
N ASP A 130 1.92 -14.81 17.33
CA ASP A 130 2.17 -15.81 18.38
C ASP A 130 1.06 -15.86 19.46
N ARG A 131 1.26 -16.71 20.47
CA ARG A 131 0.38 -16.84 21.66
C ARG A 131 0.11 -15.53 22.39
N THR A 132 1.05 -14.59 22.37
CA THR A 132 0.92 -13.29 23.06
C THR A 132 0.09 -12.28 22.26
N GLY A 133 -0.18 -12.57 20.99
CA GLY A 133 -0.81 -11.68 20.04
C GLY A 133 0.17 -10.72 19.36
N ALA A 134 1.47 -10.89 19.55
CA ALA A 134 2.50 -10.12 18.85
C ALA A 134 2.64 -10.62 17.41
N VAL A 135 2.87 -9.70 16.47
CA VAL A 135 3.29 -10.06 15.11
C VAL A 135 4.76 -10.53 15.15
N VAL A 136 5.00 -11.75 14.70
CA VAL A 136 6.32 -12.41 14.78
C VAL A 136 6.91 -12.75 13.41
N GLY A 137 6.14 -12.55 12.35
CA GLY A 137 6.57 -12.76 10.98
C GLY A 137 5.46 -12.46 9.97
N ALA A 138 5.76 -12.72 8.70
CA ALA A 138 4.77 -12.70 7.63
C ALA A 138 5.11 -13.78 6.60
N VAL A 139 4.11 -14.25 5.86
CA VAL A 139 4.27 -15.19 4.73
C VAL A 139 3.59 -14.59 3.51
N GLY A 140 4.18 -14.72 2.33
CA GLY A 140 3.62 -14.14 1.12
C GLY A 140 3.99 -14.88 -0.16
N VAL A 141 3.29 -14.53 -1.23
CA VAL A 141 3.53 -15.03 -2.59
C VAL A 141 3.83 -13.84 -3.48
N VAL A 142 4.98 -13.92 -4.17
CA VAL A 142 5.37 -12.99 -5.23
C VAL A 142 4.84 -13.54 -6.55
N LEU A 143 4.31 -12.66 -7.39
CA LEU A 143 3.79 -12.95 -8.71
C LEU A 143 4.27 -11.89 -9.71
N PRO A 144 4.34 -12.20 -11.01
CA PRO A 144 4.54 -11.18 -12.03
C PRO A 144 3.43 -10.12 -11.94
N THR A 145 3.77 -8.84 -12.01
CA THR A 145 2.78 -7.75 -11.96
C THR A 145 1.78 -7.81 -13.12
N ALA A 146 2.14 -8.47 -14.23
CA ALA A 146 1.22 -8.74 -15.33
C ALA A 146 0.00 -9.58 -14.91
N ASP A 147 0.12 -10.35 -13.82
CA ASP A 147 -0.94 -11.19 -13.26
C ASP A 147 -1.68 -10.49 -12.09
N TRP A 148 -1.50 -9.17 -11.92
CA TRP A 148 -2.20 -8.37 -10.90
C TRP A 148 -3.58 -7.89 -11.37
N PRO A 149 -4.66 -7.96 -10.56
CA PRO A 149 -4.69 -8.34 -9.15
C PRO A 149 -4.43 -9.84 -8.94
N ALA A 150 -3.77 -10.18 -7.83
CA ALA A 150 -3.52 -11.56 -7.48
C ALA A 150 -4.82 -12.39 -7.49
N PRO A 151 -4.83 -13.60 -8.07
CA PRO A 151 -6.02 -14.46 -8.08
C PRO A 151 -6.55 -14.70 -6.67
N ASP A 152 -7.88 -14.77 -6.50
CA ASP A 152 -8.51 -15.02 -5.20
C ASP A 152 -7.95 -16.27 -4.50
N ALA A 153 -7.67 -17.33 -5.26
CA ALA A 153 -7.06 -18.56 -4.75
C ALA A 153 -5.67 -18.31 -4.12
N THR A 154 -4.87 -17.39 -4.67
CA THR A 154 -3.57 -17.00 -4.12
C THR A 154 -3.75 -16.23 -2.81
N VAL A 155 -4.68 -15.28 -2.79
CA VAL A 155 -5.00 -14.50 -1.58
C VAL A 155 -5.49 -15.41 -0.45
N ASP A 156 -6.39 -16.34 -0.78
CA ASP A 156 -6.93 -17.33 0.16
C ASP A 156 -5.87 -18.31 0.66
N ALA A 157 -4.93 -18.72 -0.20
CA ALA A 157 -3.82 -19.57 0.19
C ALA A 157 -2.89 -18.85 1.18
N VAL A 158 -2.51 -17.60 0.90
CA VAL A 158 -1.70 -16.77 1.81
C VAL A 158 -2.39 -16.57 3.15
N ARG A 159 -3.69 -16.22 3.12
CA ARG A 159 -4.52 -16.07 4.32
C ARG A 159 -4.55 -17.36 5.14
N THR A 160 -4.80 -18.49 4.49
CA THR A 160 -4.88 -19.80 5.14
C THR A 160 -3.54 -20.21 5.74
N ALA A 161 -2.43 -19.97 5.04
CA ALA A 161 -1.10 -20.24 5.53
C ALA A 161 -0.76 -19.39 6.76
N ALA A 162 -0.93 -18.07 6.68
CA ALA A 162 -0.65 -17.14 7.78
C ALA A 162 -1.48 -17.47 9.03
N ARG A 163 -2.78 -17.73 8.86
CA ARG A 163 -3.68 -18.13 9.95
C ARG A 163 -3.29 -19.50 10.54
N THR A 164 -2.90 -20.45 9.71
CA THR A 164 -2.48 -21.78 10.17
C THR A 164 -1.20 -21.70 10.97
N ILE A 165 -0.17 -21.02 10.46
CA ILE A 165 1.08 -20.82 11.19
C ILE A 165 0.82 -20.10 12.51
N SER A 166 0.00 -19.04 12.51
CA SER A 166 -0.36 -18.32 13.74
C SER A 166 -1.02 -19.23 14.79
N ARG A 167 -1.92 -20.14 14.35
CA ARG A 167 -2.56 -21.12 15.24
C ARG A 167 -1.54 -22.11 15.82
N GLU A 168 -0.61 -22.61 15.01
CA GLU A 168 0.46 -23.50 15.48
C GLU A 168 1.40 -22.80 16.48
N LEU A 169 1.62 -21.48 16.30
CA LEU A 169 2.34 -20.63 17.27
C LEU A 169 1.50 -20.23 18.49
N GLY A 170 0.24 -20.67 18.55
CA GLY A 170 -0.63 -20.51 19.70
C GLY A 170 -1.52 -19.26 19.70
N SER A 171 -1.55 -18.48 18.61
CA SER A 171 -2.47 -17.34 18.51
C SER A 171 -3.94 -17.80 18.55
N PRO A 172 -4.79 -17.19 19.40
CA PRO A 172 -6.20 -17.57 19.51
C PRO A 172 -7.08 -17.00 18.39
N ARG A 173 -6.60 -16.02 17.61
CA ARG A 173 -7.37 -15.34 16.56
C ARG A 173 -6.47 -14.78 15.45
N TRP A 174 -7.04 -14.56 14.28
CA TRP A 174 -6.34 -13.96 13.14
C TRP A 174 -7.28 -13.08 12.31
N PRO A 175 -6.88 -11.83 11.95
CA PRO A 175 -5.75 -11.11 12.52
C PRO A 175 -5.99 -10.81 14.02
N VAL A 176 -4.96 -10.34 14.73
CA VAL A 176 -5.12 -9.82 16.09
C VAL A 176 -5.48 -8.34 15.99
N PRO A 177 -6.69 -7.90 16.41
CA PRO A 177 -7.04 -6.50 16.48
C PRO A 177 -5.99 -5.65 17.17
N PRO A 178 -5.67 -4.46 16.62
CA PRO A 178 -4.73 -3.54 17.23
C PRO A 178 -5.20 -3.18 18.64
N GLN A 179 -4.25 -3.12 19.58
CA GLN A 179 -4.53 -2.68 20.95
C GLN A 179 -4.75 -1.17 20.91
N LEU A 180 -5.99 -0.72 21.18
CA LEU A 180 -6.40 0.68 21.22
C LEU A 180 -5.73 1.47 22.35
#